data_AF-A0A971G479-F1
#
_entry.id   AF-A0A971G479-F1
#
_cell.length_a   1.000
_cell.length_b   1.000
_cell.length_c   1.000
_cell.angle_alpha   90.00
_cell.angle_beta   90.00
_cell.angle_gamma   90.00
#
_symmetry.space_group_name_H-M   'P 1'
#
loop_
_entity.id
_entity.type
_entity.pdbx_description
1 polymer ?
#
loop_
_entity_poly.entity_id
_entity_poly.type
_entity_poly.pdbx_seq_one_letter_code
_entity_poly.pdbx_strand_id
1 'polypeptide(L)'
;MLSKINTNRYGGIWIGIGLLIGLVIPAAVWLICHVLLAWLIGIGGIVLAAFLIVFLIEMHQDNGKVPYYEKHLKEQLPFDPDQQEAIIRCSVCTGERIAGFRNNDDGHFTEVMLIRTPEDEKRFMQIFGIDSVRTVY
;
A
#
# COMPACT_ATOMS: atom_id res chain seq x y z
N MET A 1 -0.45 7.18 10.71
CA MET A 1 -0.12 6.69 9.35
C MET A 1 -0.33 5.19 9.30
N LEU A 2 -1.24 4.71 8.44
CA LEU A 2 -1.47 3.28 8.25
C LEU A 2 -0.19 2.66 7.68
N SER A 3 0.38 1.68 8.39
CA SER A 3 1.43 0.85 7.85
C SER A 3 0.93 0.28 6.52
N LYS A 4 1.72 0.43 5.46
CA LYS A 4 1.48 -0.23 4.17
C LYS A 4 1.54 -1.73 4.41
N ILE A 5 0.42 -2.32 4.84
CA ILE A 5 0.26 -3.76 4.95
C ILE A 5 0.47 -4.24 3.52
N ASN A 6 1.53 -5.01 3.31
CA ASN A 6 1.86 -5.57 2.01
C ASN A 6 0.75 -6.55 1.62
N THR A 7 -0.30 -6.03 0.97
CA THR A 7 -1.54 -6.74 0.60
C THR A 7 -1.24 -7.98 -0.24
N ASN A 8 -0.13 -7.93 -0.99
CA ASN A 8 0.44 -8.98 -1.82
C ASN A 8 0.70 -10.26 -1.00
N ARG A 9 1.09 -10.13 0.28
CA ARG A 9 1.31 -11.28 1.17
C ARG A 9 -0.01 -11.87 1.66
N TYR A 10 -1.05 -11.07 1.83
CA TYR A 10 -2.36 -11.53 2.30
C TYR A 10 -3.13 -12.24 1.19
N GLY A 11 -3.20 -11.66 -0.01
CA GLY A 11 -3.93 -12.25 -1.13
C GLY A 11 -3.36 -13.61 -1.57
N GLY A 12 -2.03 -13.76 -1.61
CA GLY A 12 -1.40 -15.04 -1.95
C GLY A 12 -1.70 -16.17 -0.95
N ILE A 13 -1.78 -15.86 0.35
CA ILE A 13 -2.13 -16.84 1.39
C ILE A 13 -3.57 -17.34 1.21
N TRP A 14 -4.52 -16.45 0.95
CA TRP A 14 -5.92 -16.82 0.74
C TRP A 14 -6.14 -17.62 -0.55
N ILE A 15 -5.41 -17.30 -1.63
CA ILE A 15 -5.41 -18.12 -2.86
C ILE A 15 -4.91 -19.53 -2.56
N GLY A 16 -3.82 -19.66 -1.79
CA GLY A 16 -3.29 -20.97 -1.39
C GLY A 16 -4.27 -21.78 -0.54
N ILE A 17 -4.94 -21.14 0.43
CA ILE A 17 -5.97 -21.77 1.27
C ILE A 17 -7.16 -22.22 0.40
N GLY A 18 -7.61 -21.38 -0.53
CA GLY A 18 -8.70 -21.70 -1.45
C GLY A 18 -8.41 -22.92 -2.33
N LEU A 19 -7.18 -23.03 -2.86
CA LEU A 19 -6.77 -24.19 -3.67
C LEU A 19 -6.71 -25.47 -2.83
N LEU A 20 -6.21 -25.38 -1.60
CA LEU A 20 -6.13 -26.51 -0.68
C LEU A 20 -7.53 -27.04 -0.32
N ILE A 21 -8.48 -26.14 0.00
CA ILE A 21 -9.86 -26.52 0.34
C ILE A 21 -10.66 -26.97 -0.88
N GLY A 22 -10.49 -26.31 -2.04
CA GLY A 22 -11.29 -26.55 -3.24
C GLY A 22 -10.82 -27.72 -4.11
N LEU A 23 -9.54 -28.12 -4.01
CA LEU A 23 -8.95 -29.16 -4.87
C LEU A 23 -8.30 -30.29 -4.08
N VAL A 24 -7.50 -29.97 -3.05
CA VAL A 24 -6.72 -30.99 -2.32
C VAL A 24 -7.61 -31.81 -1.37
N ILE A 25 -8.45 -31.17 -0.57
CA ILE A 25 -9.36 -31.86 0.36
C ILE A 25 -10.37 -32.75 -0.39
N PRO A 26 -11.07 -32.29 -1.44
CA PRO A 26 -12.02 -33.12 -2.18
C PRO A 26 -11.33 -34.29 -2.89
N ALA A 27 -10.11 -34.10 -3.42
CA ALA A 27 -9.33 -35.18 -4.02
C ALA A 27 -8.93 -36.24 -2.98
N ALA A 28 -8.52 -35.83 -1.77
CA ALA A 28 -8.19 -36.74 -0.68
C ALA A 28 -9.42 -37.52 -0.19
N VAL A 29 -10.57 -36.84 -0.03
CA VAL A 29 -11.85 -37.47 0.35
C VAL A 29 -12.30 -38.47 -0.72
N TRP A 30 -12.12 -38.14 -2.01
CA TRP A 30 -12.41 -39.08 -3.08
C TRP A 30 -11.53 -40.34 -3.03
N LEU A 31 -10.24 -40.20 -2.73
CA LEU A 31 -9.28 -41.31 -2.64
C LEU A 31 -9.59 -42.26 -1.46
N ILE A 32 -10.14 -41.73 -0.35
CA ILE A 32 -10.44 -42.50 0.86
C ILE A 32 -11.86 -43.09 0.84
N CYS A 33 -12.86 -42.28 0.45
CA CYS A 33 -14.27 -42.64 0.57
C CYS A 33 -14.93 -43.03 -0.77
N HIS A 34 -14.26 -42.87 -1.91
CA HIS A 34 -14.83 -43.09 -3.26
C HIS A 34 -16.10 -42.27 -3.57
N VAL A 35 -16.41 -41.26 -2.75
CA VAL A 35 -17.54 -40.34 -2.93
C VAL A 35 -17.05 -39.09 -3.66
N LEU A 36 -17.64 -38.81 -4.83
CA LEU A 36 -17.27 -37.66 -5.66
C LEU A 36 -18.13 -36.44 -5.28
N LEU A 37 -17.60 -35.54 -4.46
CA LEU A 37 -18.24 -34.26 -4.09
C LEU A 37 -18.11 -33.21 -5.22
N ALA A 38 -18.51 -33.56 -6.45
CA ALA A 38 -18.31 -32.74 -7.64
C ALA A 38 -18.95 -31.34 -7.56
N TRP A 39 -20.06 -31.20 -6.84
CA TRP A 39 -20.73 -29.93 -6.61
C TRP A 39 -19.91 -28.97 -5.74
N LEU A 40 -19.14 -29.48 -4.77
CA LEU A 40 -18.23 -28.66 -3.95
C LEU A 40 -17.04 -28.15 -4.75
N ILE A 41 -16.55 -28.95 -5.72
CA ILE A 41 -15.47 -28.54 -6.63
C ILE A 41 -15.95 -27.40 -7.53
N GLY A 42 -17.19 -27.49 -8.03
CA GLY A 42 -17.80 -26.43 -8.85
C GLY A 42 -17.96 -25.11 -8.07
N ILE A 43 -18.51 -25.17 -6.85
CA ILE A 43 -18.66 -23.99 -5.99
C ILE A 43 -17.30 -23.42 -5.60
N GLY A 44 -16.34 -24.28 -5.23
CA GLY A 44 -14.97 -23.89 -4.89
C GLY A 44 -14.25 -23.20 -6.05
N GLY A 45 -14.44 -23.70 -7.28
CA GLY A 45 -13.89 -23.09 -8.49
C GLY A 45 -14.44 -21.69 -8.75
N ILE A 46 -15.75 -21.48 -8.58
CA ILE A 46 -16.38 -20.16 -8.75
C ILE A 46 -15.85 -19.16 -7.71
N VAL A 47 -15.78 -19.57 -6.44
CA VAL A 47 -15.27 -18.71 -5.35
C VAL A 47 -13.80 -18.35 -5.57
N LEU A 48 -12.98 -19.31 -5.99
CA LEU A 48 -11.56 -19.09 -6.28
C LEU A 48 -11.38 -18.16 -7.50
N ALA A 49 -12.19 -18.32 -8.55
CA ALA A 49 -12.17 -17.45 -9.71
C ALA A 49 -12.54 -16.00 -9.35
N ALA A 50 -13.59 -15.81 -8.54
CA ALA A 50 -13.99 -14.48 -8.07
C ALA A 50 -12.87 -13.82 -7.24
N PHE A 51 -12.25 -14.56 -6.31
CA PHE A 51 -11.14 -14.07 -5.51
C PHE A 51 -9.90 -13.76 -6.34
N LEU A 52 -9.60 -14.58 -7.36
CA LEU A 52 -8.50 -14.37 -8.29
C LEU A 52 -8.73 -13.12 -9.14
N ILE A 53 -9.95 -12.85 -9.59
CA ILE A 53 -10.30 -11.62 -10.32
C ILE A 53 -10.06 -10.39 -9.44
N VAL A 54 -10.52 -10.39 -8.18
CA VAL A 54 -10.27 -9.29 -7.23
C VAL A 54 -8.77 -9.10 -7.00
N PHE A 55 -8.04 -10.19 -6.78
CA PHE A 55 -6.59 -10.13 -6.59
C PHE A 55 -5.84 -9.60 -7.82
N LEU A 56 -6.27 -9.95 -9.04
CA LEU A 56 -5.68 -9.42 -10.27
C LEU A 56 -5.94 -7.91 -10.43
N ILE A 57 -7.15 -7.45 -10.08
CA ILE A 57 -7.48 -6.02 -10.08
C ILE A 57 -6.59 -5.28 -9.08
N GLU A 58 -6.43 -5.81 -7.88
CA GLU A 58 -5.65 -5.19 -6.82
C GLU A 58 -4.14 -5.21 -7.14
N MET A 59 -3.62 -6.32 -7.67
CA MET A 59 -2.24 -6.39 -8.19
C MET A 59 -1.99 -5.40 -9.33
N HIS A 60 -2.98 -5.13 -10.17
CA HIS A 60 -2.88 -4.09 -11.20
C HIS A 60 -2.84 -2.68 -10.59
N GLN A 61 -3.56 -2.44 -9.49
CA GLN A 61 -3.51 -1.17 -8.75
C GLN A 61 -2.16 -0.97 -8.03
N ASP A 62 -1.60 -2.02 -7.43
CA ASP A 62 -0.31 -1.97 -6.73
C ASP A 62 0.90 -1.86 -7.68
N ASN A 63 0.77 -2.34 -8.91
CA ASN A 63 1.77 -2.14 -9.98
C ASN A 63 1.70 -0.75 -10.63
N GLY A 64 0.79 0.13 -10.18
CA GLY A 64 0.81 1.53 -10.56
C GLY A 64 2.09 2.21 -10.10
N LYS A 65 2.70 3.05 -10.96
CA LYS A 65 3.93 3.80 -10.62
C LYS A 65 3.77 4.75 -9.41
N VAL A 66 2.51 5.06 -9.03
CA VAL A 66 2.13 6.02 -8.00
C VAL A 66 0.89 5.53 -7.21
N PRO A 67 1.02 5.12 -5.94
CA PRO A 67 -0.04 4.97 -4.95
C PRO A 67 -1.13 6.04 -4.99
N TYR A 68 -2.36 5.58 -4.82
CA TYR A 68 -3.58 6.41 -4.83
C TYR A 68 -3.51 7.62 -3.88
N TYR A 69 -2.94 7.45 -2.68
CA TYR A 69 -2.85 8.53 -1.69
C TYR A 69 -1.98 9.70 -2.17
N GLU A 70 -0.98 9.48 -3.04
CA GLU A 70 -0.10 10.55 -3.52
C GLU A 70 -0.78 11.43 -4.57
N LYS A 71 -1.68 10.85 -5.37
CA LYS A 71 -2.42 11.60 -6.39
C LYS A 71 -3.31 12.67 -5.75
N HIS A 72 -3.91 12.35 -4.61
CA HIS A 72 -4.77 13.28 -3.86
C HIS A 72 -4.04 14.11 -2.82
N LEU A 73 -2.76 13.80 -2.54
CA LEU A 73 -1.98 14.50 -1.53
C LEU A 73 -1.81 15.99 -1.88
N LYS A 74 -1.53 16.29 -3.15
CA LYS A 74 -1.38 17.67 -3.64
C LYS A 74 -2.68 18.47 -3.60
N GLU A 75 -3.83 17.81 -3.75
CA GLU A 75 -5.15 18.46 -3.66
C GLU A 75 -5.54 18.76 -2.21
N GLN A 76 -5.21 17.85 -1.29
CA GLN A 76 -5.55 18.01 0.14
C GLN A 76 -4.62 18.97 0.87
N LEU A 77 -3.35 19.04 0.45
CA LEU A 77 -2.32 19.89 1.05
C LEU A 77 -1.74 20.81 -0.03
N PRO A 78 -2.40 21.95 -0.32
CA PRO A 78 -1.86 22.93 -1.23
C PRO A 78 -0.58 23.52 -0.62
N PHE A 79 0.53 23.35 -1.35
CA PHE A 79 1.82 23.93 -0.99
C PHE A 79 1.94 25.31 -1.63
N ASP A 80 2.15 26.32 -0.79
CA ASP A 80 2.47 27.68 -1.22
C ASP A 80 3.95 27.95 -0.94
N PRO A 81 4.83 28.02 -1.97
CA PRO A 81 6.26 28.23 -1.79
C PRO A 81 6.61 29.61 -1.22
N ASP A 82 5.69 30.58 -1.27
CA ASP A 82 5.93 31.93 -0.74
C ASP A 82 5.67 32.01 0.77
N GLN A 83 4.72 31.21 1.27
CA GLN A 83 4.31 31.21 2.68
C GLN A 83 4.89 30.03 3.48
N GLN A 84 5.22 28.93 2.80
CA GLN A 84 5.60 27.68 3.44
C GLN A 84 6.98 27.20 2.98
N GLU A 85 7.80 26.77 3.94
CA GLU A 85 9.10 26.14 3.68
C GLU A 85 8.95 24.61 3.75
N ALA A 86 9.43 23.90 2.74
CA ALA A 86 9.48 22.44 2.74
C ALA A 86 10.67 21.95 3.58
N ILE A 87 10.38 21.21 4.65
CA ILE A 87 11.40 20.70 5.58
C ILE A 87 11.20 19.22 5.89
N ILE A 88 12.30 18.52 6.14
CA ILE A 88 12.30 17.16 6.68
C ILE A 88 12.67 17.24 8.15
N ARG A 89 11.77 16.84 9.05
CA ARG A 89 12.09 16.66 10.47
C ARG A 89 12.60 15.25 10.71
N CYS A 90 13.77 15.12 11.33
CA CYS A 90 14.28 13.85 11.82
C CYS A 90 14.04 13.72 13.32
N SER A 91 13.31 12.71 13.77
CA SER A 91 13.17 12.42 15.19
C SER A 91 14.44 11.73 15.70
N VAL A 92 15.16 12.38 16.62
CA VAL A 92 16.39 11.83 17.23
C VAL A 92 16.10 10.56 18.04
N CYS A 93 14.91 10.45 18.63
CA CYS A 93 14.56 9.33 19.51
C CYS A 93 14.02 8.11 18.75
N THR A 94 13.33 8.30 17.62
CA THR A 94 12.73 7.20 16.84
C THR A 94 13.43 6.94 15.51
N GLY A 95 14.31 7.84 15.05
CA GLY A 95 14.96 7.78 13.75
C GLY A 95 14.00 8.03 12.57
N GLU A 96 12.77 8.43 12.85
CA GLU A 96 11.75 8.68 11.82
C GLU A 96 12.01 10.02 11.14
N ARG A 97 12.08 10.01 9.81
CA ARG A 97 12.19 11.22 8.99
C ARG A 97 10.83 11.54 8.40
N ILE A 98 10.31 12.73 8.69
CA ILE A 98 8.99 13.18 8.24
C ILE A 98 9.17 14.42 7.38
N ALA A 99 8.79 14.32 6.10
CA ALA A 99 8.68 15.45 5.20
C ALA A 99 7.36 16.20 5.48
N GLY A 100 7.45 17.51 5.52
CA GLY A 100 6.31 18.36 5.78
C GLY A 100 6.56 19.81 5.39
N PHE A 101 5.56 20.64 5.63
CA PHE A 101 5.62 22.07 5.37
C PHE A 101 5.66 22.82 6.67
N ARG A 102 6.51 23.84 6.76
CA ARG A 102 6.55 24.77 7.87
C ARG A 102 6.00 26.10 7.41
N ASN A 103 4.96 26.59 8.09
CA ASN A 103 4.46 27.93 7.83
C ASN A 103 5.45 28.98 8.38
N ASN A 104 5.80 29.98 7.58
CA ASN A 104 6.72 31.05 7.98
C ASN A 104 6.08 32.02 8.98
N ASP A 105 4.76 32.22 8.89
CA ASP A 105 4.03 33.16 9.76
C ASP A 105 3.87 32.63 11.19
N ASP A 106 3.36 31.39 11.32
CA ASP A 106 3.03 30.79 12.63
C ASP A 106 4.10 29.82 13.14
N GLY A 107 5.06 29.44 12.29
CA GLY A 107 6.04 28.38 12.60
C GLY A 107 5.43 26.97 12.70
N HIS A 108 4.14 26.81 12.41
CA HIS A 108 3.43 25.53 12.46
C HIS A 108 4.02 24.54 11.45
N PHE A 109 4.22 23.29 11.88
CA PHE A 109 4.73 22.23 11.02
C PHE A 109 3.63 21.22 10.71
N THR A 110 3.32 21.09 9.42
CA THR A 110 2.33 20.17 8.90
C THR A 110 3.02 18.94 8.32
N GLU A 111 2.77 17.78 8.92
CA GLU A 111 3.33 16.50 8.51
C GLU A 111 2.63 15.99 7.25
N VAL A 112 3.40 15.71 6.20
CA VAL A 112 2.86 15.33 4.88
C VAL A 112 3.17 13.88 4.54
N MET A 113 4.44 13.47 4.69
CA MET A 113 4.91 12.17 4.26
C MET A 113 6.02 11.64 5.17
N LEU A 114 5.96 10.36 5.53
CA LEU A 114 7.07 9.67 6.21
C LEU A 114 8.09 9.21 5.16
N ILE A 115 9.33 9.64 5.33
CA ILE A 115 10.47 9.31 4.47
C ILE A 115 11.25 8.16 5.11
N ARG A 116 11.26 7.00 4.47
CA ARG A 116 12.06 5.85 4.93
C ARG A 116 13.29 5.68 4.08
N THR A 117 13.14 5.81 2.76
CA THR A 117 14.23 5.62 1.80
C THR A 117 14.54 6.92 1.04
N PRO A 118 15.72 7.06 0.40
CA PRO A 118 16.03 8.23 -0.43
C PRO A 118 15.11 8.35 -1.66
N GLU A 119 14.47 7.26 -2.09
CA GLU A 119 13.44 7.31 -3.13
C GLU A 119 12.17 8.04 -2.66
N ASP A 120 11.77 7.84 -1.40
CA ASP A 120 10.61 8.55 -0.82
C ASP A 120 10.84 10.07 -0.78
N GLU A 121 12.08 10.50 -0.53
CA GLU A 121 12.46 11.92 -0.53
C GLU A 121 12.35 12.53 -1.93
N LYS A 122 12.93 11.87 -2.94
CA LYS A 122 12.80 12.28 -4.35
C LYS A 122 11.34 12.34 -4.79
N ARG A 123 10.52 11.44 -4.26
CA ARG A 123 9.10 11.35 -4.56
C ARG A 123 8.31 12.51 -3.97
N PHE A 124 8.58 12.87 -2.72
CA PHE A 124 8.03 14.07 -2.10
C PHE A 124 8.36 15.32 -2.93
N MET A 125 9.63 15.48 -3.33
CA MET A 125 10.08 16.56 -4.22
C MET A 125 9.31 16.57 -5.55
N GLN A 126 9.12 15.41 -6.18
CA GLN A 126 8.36 15.29 -7.43
C GLN A 126 6.87 15.62 -7.30
N ILE A 127 6.22 15.21 -6.21
CA ILE A 127 4.78 15.46 -5.98
C ILE A 127 4.51 16.97 -5.88
N PHE A 128 5.35 17.68 -5.14
CA PHE A 128 5.18 19.11 -4.86
C PHE A 128 5.98 20.03 -5.79
N GLY A 129 6.85 19.48 -6.66
CA GLY A 129 7.66 20.25 -7.60
C GLY A 129 8.76 21.07 -6.91
N ILE A 130 9.40 20.50 -5.89
CA ILE A 130 10.41 21.17 -5.05
C ILE A 130 11.80 20.70 -5.49
N ASP A 131 12.72 21.63 -5.76
CA ASP A 131 14.09 21.31 -6.21
C ASP A 131 15.02 20.85 -5.07
N SER A 132 14.83 21.38 -3.86
CA SER A 132 15.63 21.03 -2.69
C SER A 132 14.81 21.15 -1.41
N VAL A 133 15.02 20.24 -0.47
CA VAL A 133 14.34 20.24 0.83
C VAL A 133 15.38 20.32 1.93
N ARG A 134 15.07 21.09 2.99
CA ARG A 134 15.99 21.25 4.10
C ARG A 134 15.70 20.21 5.18
N THR A 135 16.71 19.43 5.58
CA THR A 135 16.58 18.54 6.74
C THR A 135 16.90 19.31 8.02
N VAL A 136 16.00 19.21 9.01
CA VAL A 136 16.16 19.73 10.37
C VAL A 136 16.14 18.56 11.35
N TYR A 137 17.01 18.62 12.37
CA TYR A 137 17.18 17.60 13.40
C TYR A 137 16.70 18.12 14.75
#